data_AF-A0A317FMS4-F1
#
_entry.id   AF-A0A317FMS4-F1
#
_cell.length_a   1.000
_cell.length_b   1.000
_cell.length_c   1.000
_cell.angle_alpha   90.00
_cell.angle_beta   90.00
_cell.angle_gamma   90.00
#
_symmetry.space_group_name_H-M   'P 1'
#
loop_
_entity.id
_entity.type
_entity.pdbx_description
1 polymer ?
#
loop_
_entity_poly.entity_id
_entity_poly.type
_entity_poly.pdbx_seq_one_letter_code
_entity_poly.pdbx_strand_id
1 'polypeptide(L)'
;MRHYEIVFMVHPDQSEQVSGMIERYTGSITEAGGTIHRLEDWGRRQLAYPINKLHKAHYVLMNVEAPTEVISELETTFRYNDAVLRNLVMRTKNAVTEASPLVREEKKEAPAA
;
A
#
# COMPACT_ATOMS: atom_id res chain seq x y z
N MET A 1 17.42 9.16 -5.86
CA MET A 1 16.13 9.17 -5.17
C MET A 1 16.21 8.25 -3.95
N ARG A 2 15.19 8.18 -3.10
CA ARG A 2 15.18 7.29 -1.93
C ARG A 2 14.13 6.20 -2.14
N HIS A 3 14.41 5.02 -1.61
CA HIS A 3 13.45 3.92 -1.62
C HIS A 3 12.58 3.97 -0.37
N TYR A 4 11.29 3.73 -0.56
CA TYR A 4 10.28 3.70 0.47
C TYR A 4 9.42 2.45 0.34
N GLU A 5 9.01 1.93 1.47
CA GLU A 5 7.97 0.93 1.60
C GLU A 5 6.76 1.57 2.27
N ILE A 6 5.64 1.56 1.57
CA ILE A 6 4.39 2.18 1.97
C ILE A 6 3.39 1.07 2.17
N VAL A 7 2.87 0.95 3.40
CA VAL A 7 1.76 0.07 3.72
C VAL A 7 0.62 0.94 4.18
N PHE A 8 -0.55 0.79 3.57
CA PHE A 8 -1.75 1.46 4.04
C PHE A 8 -2.94 0.50 4.07
N MET A 9 -3.86 0.78 4.98
CA MET A 9 -5.07 0.00 5.16
C MET A 9 -6.29 0.90 4.96
N VAL A 10 -7.20 0.43 4.11
CA VAL A 10 -8.42 1.13 3.71
C VAL A 10 -9.64 0.51 4.40
N HIS A 11 -10.64 1.34 4.66
CA HIS A 11 -11.93 0.91 5.17
C HIS A 11 -12.52 -0.22 4.30
N PRO A 12 -13.03 -1.32 4.90
CA PRO A 12 -13.51 -2.47 4.13
C PRO A 12 -14.61 -2.11 3.12
N ASP A 13 -15.50 -1.19 3.48
CA ASP A 13 -16.61 -0.75 2.61
C ASP A 13 -16.14 0.03 1.36
N GLN A 14 -14.93 0.59 1.40
CA GLN A 14 -14.36 1.35 0.27
C GLN A 14 -13.38 0.52 -0.56
N SER A 15 -13.41 -0.81 -0.45
CA SER A 15 -12.50 -1.70 -1.18
C SER A 15 -12.56 -1.54 -2.71
N GLU A 16 -13.71 -1.19 -3.27
CA GLU A 16 -13.85 -0.98 -4.72
C GLU A 16 -13.12 0.28 -5.22
N GLN A 17 -12.83 1.23 -4.32
CA GLN A 17 -12.12 2.46 -4.65
C GLN A 17 -10.60 2.31 -4.61
N VAL A 18 -10.10 1.19 -4.08
CA VAL A 18 -8.67 0.96 -3.85
C VAL A 18 -7.89 0.97 -5.17
N SER A 19 -8.40 0.34 -6.23
CA SER A 19 -7.76 0.33 -7.55
C SER A 19 -7.55 1.75 -8.09
N GLY A 20 -8.58 2.59 -8.05
CA GLY A 20 -8.49 3.98 -8.48
C GLY A 20 -7.58 4.84 -7.60
N MET A 21 -7.49 4.55 -6.29
CA MET A 21 -6.53 5.21 -5.40
C MET A 21 -5.09 4.83 -5.75
N ILE A 22 -4.83 3.54 -5.98
CA ILE A 22 -3.51 3.02 -6.38
C ILE A 22 -3.07 3.67 -7.70
N GLU A 23 -3.95 3.75 -8.69
CA GLU A 23 -3.64 4.39 -9.98
C GLU A 23 -3.28 5.86 -9.81
N ARG A 24 -4.03 6.61 -8.98
CA ARG A 24 -3.72 8.02 -8.69
C ARG A 24 -2.36 8.20 -8.03
N TYR A 25 -2.07 7.40 -7.00
CA TYR A 25 -0.77 7.47 -6.31
C TYR A 25 0.37 7.08 -7.24
N THR A 26 0.14 6.08 -8.08
CA THR A 26 1.09 5.67 -9.12
C THR A 26 1.36 6.81 -10.09
N GLY A 27 0.32 7.48 -10.58
CA GLY A 27 0.41 8.68 -11.42
C GLY A 27 1.29 9.75 -10.79
N SER A 28 0.96 10.18 -9.56
CA SER A 28 1.73 11.22 -8.85
C SER A 28 3.21 10.87 -8.67
N ILE A 29 3.52 9.59 -8.40
CA ILE A 29 4.91 9.13 -8.28
C ILE A 29 5.62 9.20 -9.63
N THR A 30 4.98 8.73 -10.70
CA THR A 30 5.57 8.71 -12.04
C THR A 30 5.74 10.11 -12.64
N GLU A 31 4.81 11.03 -12.39
CA GLU A 31 4.88 12.43 -12.84
C GLU A 31 6.09 13.16 -12.25
N ALA A 32 6.47 12.83 -11.02
CA ALA A 32 7.65 13.36 -10.36
C ALA A 32 8.95 12.61 -10.70
N GLY A 33 8.92 11.68 -11.67
CA GLY A 33 10.07 10.90 -12.10
C GLY A 33 10.46 9.76 -11.16
N GLY A 34 9.57 9.36 -10.24
CA GLY A 34 9.73 8.19 -9.39
C GLY A 34 9.37 6.89 -10.10
N THR A 35 9.82 5.77 -9.54
CA THR A 35 9.55 4.41 -10.06
C THR A 35 8.88 3.55 -9.00
N ILE A 36 8.02 2.63 -9.46
CA ILE A 36 7.34 1.66 -8.59
C ILE A 36 7.99 0.31 -8.81
N HIS A 37 8.60 -0.22 -7.76
CA HIS A 37 9.34 -1.48 -7.78
C HIS A 37 8.43 -2.67 -7.48
N ARG A 38 7.46 -2.48 -6.59
CA ARG A 38 6.53 -3.51 -6.14
C ARG A 38 5.19 -2.88 -5.81
N LEU A 39 4.13 -3.55 -6.21
CA LEU A 39 2.75 -3.18 -5.91
C LEU A 39 1.99 -4.46 -5.63
N GLU A 40 1.48 -4.57 -4.41
CA GLU A 40 0.72 -5.74 -3.97
C GLU A 40 -0.55 -5.29 -3.28
N ASP A 41 -1.67 -5.74 -3.82
CA ASP A 41 -2.97 -5.69 -3.16
C ASP A 41 -3.13 -7.00 -2.38
N TRP A 42 -3.23 -6.90 -1.04
CA TRP A 42 -3.45 -8.06 -0.16
C TRP A 42 -4.94 -8.26 0.17
N GLY A 43 -5.82 -7.46 -0.42
CA GLY A 43 -7.26 -7.52 -0.22
C GLY A 43 -7.70 -7.32 1.22
N ARG A 44 -8.90 -7.82 1.52
CA ARG A 44 -9.53 -7.70 2.84
C ARG A 44 -8.97 -8.75 3.81
N ARG A 45 -8.38 -8.29 4.91
CA ARG A 45 -7.83 -9.16 5.96
C ARG A 45 -8.41 -8.85 7.32
N GLN A 46 -8.46 -9.85 8.18
CA GLN A 46 -8.88 -9.72 9.57
C GLN A 46 -7.79 -8.99 10.36
N LEU A 47 -8.20 -7.97 11.12
CA LEU A 47 -7.31 -7.23 12.01
C LEU A 47 -7.03 -8.03 13.27
N ALA A 48 -5.81 -7.97 13.78
CA ALA A 48 -5.43 -8.60 15.05
C ALA A 48 -6.18 -7.99 16.25
N TYR A 49 -6.56 -6.72 16.15
CA TYR A 49 -7.36 -5.99 17.12
C TYR A 49 -8.22 -4.94 16.41
N PRO A 50 -9.37 -4.55 16.97
CA PRO A 50 -10.26 -3.61 16.31
C PRO A 50 -9.66 -2.20 16.22
N ILE A 51 -9.82 -1.56 15.07
CA ILE A 51 -9.44 -0.15 14.83
C ILE A 51 -10.72 0.57 14.41
N ASN A 52 -11.09 1.65 15.09
CA ASN A 52 -12.34 2.37 14.83
C ASN A 52 -13.59 1.45 14.81
N LYS A 53 -13.62 0.43 15.67
CA LYS A 53 -14.67 -0.62 15.74
C LYS A 53 -14.74 -1.56 14.52
N LEU A 54 -13.77 -1.48 13.61
CA LEU A 54 -13.66 -2.38 12.47
C LEU A 54 -12.80 -3.58 12.82
N HIS A 55 -13.18 -4.74 12.29
CA HIS A 55 -12.45 -6.01 12.47
C HIS A 55 -11.73 -6.47 11.21
N LYS A 56 -11.99 -5.82 10.08
CA LYS A 56 -11.37 -6.11 8.78
C LYS A 56 -10.93 -4.80 8.14
N ALA A 57 -9.84 -4.86 7.38
CA ALA A 57 -9.39 -3.75 6.55
C ALA A 57 -8.81 -4.29 5.24
N HIS A 58 -8.81 -3.46 4.21
CA HIS A 58 -8.21 -3.78 2.93
C HIS A 58 -6.75 -3.30 2.93
N TYR A 59 -5.80 -4.20 2.72
CA TYR A 59 -4.37 -3.89 2.82
C TYR A 59 -3.74 -3.72 1.44
N VAL A 60 -2.91 -2.68 1.31
CA VAL A 60 -2.11 -2.44 0.12
C VAL A 60 -0.66 -2.18 0.54
N LEU A 61 0.25 -2.78 -0.21
CA LEU A 61 1.69 -2.58 -0.09
C LEU A 61 2.23 -2.01 -1.40
N MET A 62 3.06 -0.97 -1.28
CA MET A 62 3.79 -0.37 -2.39
C MET A 62 5.25 -0.15 -2.02
N ASN A 63 6.17 -0.57 -2.88
CA ASN A 63 7.57 -0.18 -2.79
C ASN A 63 7.90 0.75 -3.94
N VAL A 64 8.37 1.94 -3.58
CA VAL A 64 8.52 3.05 -4.50
C VAL A 64 9.89 3.68 -4.33
N GLU A 65 10.43 4.19 -5.41
CA GLU A 65 11.57 5.07 -5.42
C GLU A 65 11.08 6.45 -5.86
N ALA A 66 11.15 7.41 -4.96
CA ALA A 66 10.59 8.74 -5.19
C ALA A 66 11.44 9.82 -4.52
N PRO A 67 11.33 11.08 -4.97
CA PRO A 67 11.81 12.22 -4.20
C PRO A 67 11.02 12.38 -2.89
N THR A 68 11.65 12.98 -1.88
CA THR A 68 11.04 13.17 -0.55
C THR A 68 9.79 14.05 -0.59
N GLU A 69 9.73 15.00 -1.52
CA GLU A 69 8.61 15.93 -1.71
C GLU A 69 7.30 15.18 -1.97
N VAL A 70 7.30 14.26 -2.95
CA VAL A 70 6.13 13.44 -3.28
C VAL A 70 5.71 12.54 -2.13
N ILE A 71 6.67 12.00 -1.37
CA ILE A 71 6.33 11.19 -0.19
C ILE A 71 5.61 12.04 0.87
N SER A 72 6.06 13.28 1.09
CA SER A 72 5.40 14.20 2.03
C SER A 72 3.98 14.56 1.57
N GLU A 73 3.77 14.72 0.26
CA GLU A 73 2.44 14.96 -0.32
C GLU A 73 1.54 13.72 -0.20
N LEU A 74 2.08 12.53 -0.41
CA LEU A 74 1.37 11.27 -0.20
C LEU A 74 0.96 11.08 1.26
N GLU A 75 1.87 11.32 2.21
CA GLU A 75 1.55 11.27 3.65
C GLU A 75 0.43 12.25 4.02
N THR A 76 0.46 13.44 3.43
CA THR A 76 -0.59 14.45 3.60
C THR A 76 -1.91 13.97 3.02
N THR A 77 -1.89 13.38 1.82
CA THR A 77 -3.07 12.81 1.16
C THR A 77 -3.68 11.66 1.96
N PHE A 78 -2.85 10.78 2.52
CA PHE A 78 -3.31 9.70 3.40
C PHE A 78 -3.94 10.23 4.68
N ARG A 79 -3.46 11.37 5.20
CA ARG A 79 -4.04 12.00 6.40
C ARG A 79 -5.42 12.60 6.15
N TYR A 80 -5.64 13.19 4.98
CA TYR A 80 -6.91 13.82 4.62
C TYR A 80 -7.91 12.86 3.98
N ASN A 81 -7.50 11.64 3.67
CA ASN A 81 -8.39 10.65 3.11
C ASN A 81 -9.00 9.77 4.21
N ASP A 82 -10.27 10.02 4.53
CA ASP A 82 -11.03 9.26 5.52
C ASP A 82 -11.17 7.76 5.19
N ALA A 83 -10.94 7.37 3.93
CA ALA A 83 -10.88 5.98 3.52
C ALA A 83 -9.72 5.22 4.19
N VAL A 84 -8.61 5.92 4.47
CA VAL A 84 -7.37 5.32 4.96
C VAL A 84 -7.40 5.29 6.47
N LEU A 85 -7.53 4.09 7.04
CA LEU A 85 -7.58 3.90 8.49
C LEU A 85 -6.21 4.09 9.14
N ARG A 86 -5.15 3.63 8.46
CA ARG A 86 -3.77 3.76 8.90
C ARG A 86 -2.84 3.64 7.71
N ASN A 87 -1.73 4.36 7.76
CA ASN A 87 -0.62 4.24 6.83
C ASN A 87 0.68 4.12 7.62
N LEU A 88 1.69 3.54 6.99
CA LEU A 88 3.06 3.43 7.48
C LEU A 88 3.99 3.60 6.29
N VAL A 89 4.82 4.63 6.35
CA VAL A 89 5.87 4.88 5.36
C VAL A 89 7.22 4.59 6.02
N MET A 90 7.97 3.66 5.45
CA MET A 90 9.30 3.27 5.93
C MET A 90 10.33 3.54 4.85
N ARG A 91 11.48 4.09 5.23
CA ARG A 91 12.60 4.24 4.32
C ARG A 91 13.36 2.91 4.20
N THR A 92 13.58 2.45 2.97
CA THR A 92 14.38 1.26 2.69
C THR A 92 15.74 1.65 2.10
N LYS A 93 16.74 0.76 2.27
CA LYS A 93 18.09 0.99 1.74
C LYS A 93 18.17 0.74 0.24
N ASN A 94 17.45 -0.27 -0.25
CA ASN A 94 17.47 -0.74 -1.63
C ASN A 94 16.04 -0.90 -2.16
N ALA A 95 15.90 -0.96 -3.48
CA ALA A 95 14.67 -1.37 -4.14
C ALA A 95 14.33 -2.82 -3.77
N VAL A 96 13.13 -3.04 -3.24
CA VAL A 96 12.60 -4.38 -2.95
C VAL A 96 11.60 -4.71 -4.05
N THR A 97 11.97 -5.66 -4.91
CA THR A 97 11.16 -6.12 -6.05
C THR A 97 10.59 -7.52 -5.83
N GLU A 98 11.06 -8.22 -4.81
CA GLU A 98 10.60 -9.57 -4.48
C GLU A 98 9.17 -9.57 -3.92
N ALA A 99 8.40 -10.60 -4.26
CA ALA A 99 7.06 -10.78 -3.66
C ALA A 99 7.12 -10.88 -2.14
N SER A 100 6.18 -10.22 -1.45
CA SER A 100 6.03 -10.30 0.01
C SER A 100 5.78 -11.74 0.46
N PRO A 101 6.25 -12.13 1.67
CA PRO A 101 5.88 -13.40 2.28
C PRO A 101 4.37 -13.64 2.31
N LEU A 102 3.57 -12.58 2.44
CA LEU A 102 2.11 -12.67 2.52
C LEU A 102 1.47 -13.14 1.20
N VAL A 103 1.92 -12.60 0.07
CA VAL A 103 1.48 -13.06 -1.26
C VAL A 103 2.07 -14.43 -1.59
N ARG A 104 3.29 -14.73 -1.09
CA ARG A 104 3.92 -16.05 -1.23
C ARG A 104 3.15 -17.13 -0.45
N GLU A 105 2.59 -16.81 0.71
CA GLU A 105 1.77 -17.71 1.52
C GLU A 105 0.41 -17.97 0.87
N GLU A 106 -0.29 -16.94 0.38
CA GLU A 106 -1.56 -17.12 -0.36
C GLU A 106 -1.39 -18.00 -1.60
N LYS A 107 -0.27 -17.86 -2.33
CA LYS A 107 0.06 -18.72 -3.48
C LYS A 107 0.44 -20.15 -3.09
N LYS A 108 0.92 -20.38 -1.87
CA LYS A 108 1.21 -21.74 -1.35
C LYS A 108 -0.06 -22.44 -0.87
N GLU A 109 -1.03 -21.69 -0.34
CA GLU A 109 -2.30 -22.21 0.16
C GLU A 109 -3.33 -22.47 -0.95
N ALA A 110 -3.14 -21.94 -2.16
CA ALA A 110 -3.88 -22.33 -3.36
C ALA A 110 -3.17 -23.49 -4.07
N PRO A 111 -3.44 -24.78 -3.74
CA PRO A 111 -2.90 -25.88 -4.53
C PRO A 111 -3.48 -25.81 -5.94
N ALA A 112 -2.62 -26.16 -6.91
CA ALA A 112 -3.00 -26.31 -8.32
C ALA A 112 -4.25 -27.19 -8.43
N ALA A 113 -5.33 -26.61 -8.97
CA ALA A 113 -6.48 -27.36 -9.47
C ALA A 113 -6.12 -28.05 -10.79
#